data_AF-A0A3N1H731-F1
#
_entry.id   AF-A0A3N1H731-F1
#
_cell.length_a   1.000
_cell.length_b   1.000
_cell.length_c   1.000
_cell.angle_alpha   90.00
_cell.angle_beta   90.00
_cell.angle_gamma   90.00
#
_symmetry.space_group_name_H-M   'P 1'
#
loop_
_entity.id
_entity.type
_entity.pdbx_description
1 polymer ?
#
loop_
_entity_poly.entity_id
_entity_poly.type
_entity_poly.pdbx_seq_one_letter_code
_entity_poly.pdbx_strand_id
1 'polypeptide(L)'
;MQPLLHPAASALGWRGIVVPDVAVLGHQVSAVVRVRADVHEWRSANGWPPQADPSWFRSWFEPSAHDRLPVPAVELVGVLVGESTVDRALQSCGTLMTLAPCSVVLPAPLGKQAWPLIELDYYGIGVVAVDASGAAELLVPPEDRSTEFGPSLFGRWLLEVLYDRVLKEVPAHARVNT
;
A
#
# COMPACT_ATOMS: atom_id res chain seq x y z
N MET A 1 -13.61 -7.07 -5.33
CA MET A 1 -12.42 -6.20 -5.25
C MET A 1 -11.18 -6.88 -5.81
N GLN A 2 -10.73 -7.99 -5.22
CA GLN A 2 -9.47 -8.64 -5.56
C GLN A 2 -9.15 -8.82 -7.06
N PRO A 3 -10.08 -9.23 -7.95
CA PRO A 3 -9.78 -9.35 -9.38
C PRO A 3 -9.48 -8.01 -10.07
N LEU A 4 -9.90 -6.87 -9.48
CA LEU A 4 -9.70 -5.52 -10.04
C LEU A 4 -8.37 -4.90 -9.62
N LEU A 5 -7.72 -5.41 -8.56
CA LEU A 5 -6.57 -4.76 -7.95
C LEU A 5 -5.30 -4.83 -8.82
N HIS A 6 -5.05 -5.98 -9.47
CA HIS A 6 -3.88 -6.15 -10.32
C HIS A 6 -3.94 -5.32 -11.61
N PRO A 7 -5.08 -5.28 -12.35
CA PRO A 7 -5.25 -4.33 -13.44
C PRO A 7 -5.09 -2.88 -13.00
N ALA A 8 -5.65 -2.51 -11.84
CA ALA A 8 -5.52 -1.15 -11.33
C ALA A 8 -4.08 -0.76 -11.00
N ALA A 9 -3.35 -1.62 -10.29
CA ALA A 9 -1.92 -1.42 -10.03
C ALA A 9 -1.12 -1.27 -11.34
N SER A 10 -1.45 -2.07 -12.35
CA SER A 10 -0.79 -2.01 -13.67
C SER A 10 -1.08 -0.68 -14.39
N ALA A 11 -2.32 -0.20 -14.39
CA ALA A 11 -2.71 1.08 -14.99
C ALA A 11 -2.04 2.29 -14.30
N LEU A 12 -1.75 2.17 -13.01
CA LEU A 12 -1.00 3.16 -12.23
C LEU A 12 0.52 3.07 -12.44
N GLY A 13 1.01 2.07 -13.18
CA GLY A 13 2.43 1.79 -13.31
C GLY A 13 3.10 1.29 -12.02
N TRP A 14 2.30 0.88 -11.03
CA TRP A 14 2.78 0.40 -9.74
C TRP A 14 3.27 -1.04 -9.86
N ARG A 15 4.59 -1.19 -9.95
CA ARG A 15 5.26 -2.50 -9.99
C ARG A 15 5.53 -3.03 -8.59
N GLY A 16 4.95 -4.17 -8.28
CA GLY A 16 5.08 -4.85 -7.00
C GLY A 16 4.03 -5.93 -6.80
N ILE A 17 3.96 -6.45 -5.58
CA ILE A 17 3.01 -7.44 -5.14
C ILE A 17 1.79 -6.74 -4.54
N VAL A 18 0.60 -7.11 -5.01
CA VAL A 18 -0.65 -6.66 -4.41
C VAL A 18 -0.96 -7.48 -3.16
N VAL A 19 -1.03 -6.83 -2.01
CA VAL A 19 -1.45 -7.42 -0.73
C VAL A 19 -2.88 -6.93 -0.44
N PRO A 20 -3.90 -7.80 -0.60
CA PRO A 20 -5.30 -7.38 -0.45
C PRO A 20 -5.74 -7.35 1.02
N ASP A 21 -6.82 -6.63 1.33
CA ASP A 21 -7.54 -6.72 2.61
C ASP A 21 -6.65 -6.43 3.85
N VAL A 22 -5.84 -5.38 3.75
CA VAL A 22 -5.00 -4.85 4.83
C VAL A 22 -5.84 -3.93 5.71
N ALA A 23 -6.01 -4.32 6.98
CA ALA A 23 -6.65 -3.51 8.00
C ALA A 23 -5.68 -2.44 8.54
N VAL A 24 -5.99 -1.17 8.35
CA VAL A 24 -5.08 -0.06 8.69
C VAL A 24 -5.89 1.16 9.16
N LEU A 25 -5.64 1.63 10.39
CA LEU A 25 -6.32 2.81 10.98
C LEU A 25 -7.86 2.80 10.88
N GLY A 26 -8.48 1.62 10.96
CA GLY A 26 -9.94 1.46 10.84
C GLY A 26 -10.46 1.31 9.41
N HIS A 27 -9.57 1.32 8.41
CA HIS A 27 -9.88 1.14 7.00
C HIS A 27 -9.44 -0.24 6.49
N GLN A 28 -10.16 -0.75 5.48
CA GLN A 28 -9.78 -1.97 4.75
C GLN A 28 -9.31 -1.54 3.36
N VAL A 29 -8.02 -1.73 3.10
CA VAL A 29 -7.40 -1.30 1.84
C VAL A 29 -6.59 -2.44 1.25
N SER A 30 -6.11 -2.27 0.02
CA SER A 30 -5.07 -3.13 -0.53
C SER A 30 -3.79 -2.32 -0.71
N ALA A 31 -2.63 -2.94 -0.54
CA ALA A 31 -1.35 -2.30 -0.69
C ALA A 31 -0.61 -2.89 -1.88
N VAL A 32 0.16 -2.08 -2.61
CA VAL A 32 1.15 -2.56 -3.55
C VAL A 32 2.52 -2.39 -2.91
N VAL A 33 3.28 -3.47 -2.82
CA VAL A 33 4.58 -3.46 -2.14
C VAL A 33 5.68 -4.07 -3.01
N ARG A 34 6.90 -3.57 -2.85
CA ARG A 34 8.08 -4.18 -3.46
C ARG A 34 8.97 -4.77 -2.38
N VAL A 35 9.45 -5.99 -2.57
CA VAL A 35 10.44 -6.59 -1.66
C VAL A 35 11.82 -6.06 -2.02
N ARG A 36 12.52 -5.58 -1.00
CA ARG A 36 13.94 -5.22 -1.09
C ARG A 36 14.76 -6.48 -0.91
N ALA A 37 15.13 -7.12 -2.03
CA ALA A 37 15.72 -8.45 -2.03
C ALA A 37 16.99 -8.53 -1.18
N ASP A 38 17.88 -7.54 -1.32
CA ASP A 38 19.10 -7.38 -0.51
C ASP A 38 18.81 -7.36 1.00
N VAL A 39 17.79 -6.60 1.42
CA VAL A 39 17.39 -6.52 2.83
C VAL A 39 16.71 -7.80 3.29
N HIS A 40 15.85 -8.40 2.47
CA HIS A 40 15.17 -9.65 2.78
C HIS A 40 16.20 -10.77 3.02
N GLU A 41 17.19 -10.90 2.13
CA GLU A 41 18.27 -11.88 2.24
C GLU A 41 19.10 -11.64 3.50
N TRP A 42 19.53 -10.40 3.74
CA TRP A 42 20.29 -10.05 4.93
C TRP A 42 19.50 -10.36 6.21
N ARG A 43 18.22 -9.98 6.28
CA ARG A 43 17.37 -10.24 7.45
C ARG A 43 17.17 -11.73 7.68
N SER A 44 16.93 -12.48 6.61
CA SER A 44 16.77 -13.94 6.67
C SER A 44 18.05 -14.63 7.18
N ALA A 45 19.20 -14.23 6.66
CA ALA A 45 20.50 -14.78 7.06
C ALA A 45 20.89 -14.43 8.50
N ASN A 46 20.41 -13.30 9.02
CA ASN A 46 20.76 -12.79 10.35
C ASN A 46 19.64 -13.01 11.40
N GLY A 47 18.60 -13.79 11.09
CA GLY A 47 17.54 -14.12 12.05
C GLY A 47 16.62 -12.95 12.42
N TRP A 48 16.35 -12.05 11.47
CA TRP A 48 15.47 -10.89 11.64
C TRP A 48 14.11 -11.07 10.94
N PRO A 49 13.17 -11.81 11.55
CA PRO A 49 11.83 -11.98 10.98
C PRO A 49 11.06 -10.65 10.93
N PRO A 50 9.92 -10.60 10.21
CA PRO A 50 8.97 -9.48 10.32
C PRO A 50 8.55 -9.22 11.77
N GLN A 51 8.43 -7.95 12.15
CA GLN A 51 7.99 -7.52 13.49
C GLN A 51 6.61 -6.83 13.40
N ALA A 52 5.58 -7.60 13.07
CA ALA A 52 4.22 -7.09 12.85
C ALA A 52 3.44 -6.81 14.16
N ASP A 53 3.91 -7.29 15.31
CA ASP A 53 3.28 -7.02 16.61
C ASP A 53 3.57 -5.57 17.05
N PRO A 54 2.52 -4.72 17.23
CA PRO A 54 2.67 -3.35 17.73
C PRO A 54 3.42 -3.24 19.06
N SER A 55 3.47 -4.30 19.88
CA SER A 55 4.21 -4.26 21.16
C SER A 55 5.70 -3.91 20.98
N TRP A 56 6.26 -4.19 19.80
CA TRP A 56 7.63 -3.84 19.41
C TRP A 56 7.87 -2.36 19.21
N PHE A 57 6.82 -1.54 19.11
CA PHE A 57 6.97 -0.09 18.98
C PHE A 57 7.88 0.48 20.06
N ARG A 58 7.73 0.02 21.31
CA ARG A 58 8.54 0.49 22.45
C ARG A 58 10.03 0.23 22.27
N SER A 59 10.38 -0.92 21.71
CA SER A 59 11.76 -1.31 21.43
C SER A 59 12.42 -0.43 20.35
N TRP A 60 11.63 0.25 19.51
CA TRP A 60 12.14 1.23 18.52
C TRP A 60 12.42 2.61 19.11
N PHE A 61 11.97 2.89 20.34
CA PHE A 61 12.28 4.15 21.03
C PHE A 61 13.54 4.09 21.88
N GLU A 62 14.10 2.90 22.12
CA GLU A 62 15.30 2.76 22.94
C GLU A 62 16.50 3.29 22.15
N PRO A 63 17.19 4.38 22.58
CA PRO A 63 18.28 4.97 21.80
C PRO A 63 19.43 3.98 21.53
N SER A 64 19.58 2.98 22.39
CA SER A 64 20.54 1.88 22.26
C SER A 64 20.18 0.83 21.20
N ALA A 65 18.94 0.84 20.71
CA ALA A 65 18.44 -0.10 19.71
C ALA A 65 18.52 0.44 18.28
N HIS A 66 18.62 1.76 18.06
CA HIS A 66 18.58 2.36 16.73
C HIS A 66 19.62 1.78 15.75
N ASP A 67 20.86 1.53 16.22
CA ASP A 67 21.93 0.96 15.38
C ASP A 67 21.75 -0.54 15.09
N ARG A 68 20.77 -1.18 15.72
CA ARG A 68 20.55 -2.64 15.66
C ARG A 68 19.25 -3.01 14.96
N LEU A 69 18.40 -2.04 14.62
CA LEU A 69 17.14 -2.32 13.95
C LEU A 69 17.38 -2.52 12.46
N PRO A 70 16.91 -3.63 11.86
CA PRO A 70 17.01 -3.81 10.43
C PRO A 70 16.23 -2.71 9.71
N VAL A 71 16.64 -2.32 8.51
CA VAL A 71 15.82 -1.49 7.63
C VAL A 71 14.57 -2.27 7.15
N PRO A 72 13.51 -1.60 6.68
CA PRO A 72 12.32 -2.29 6.16
C PRO A 72 12.68 -3.17 4.96
N ALA A 73 12.19 -4.41 4.93
CA ALA A 73 12.40 -5.35 3.83
C ALA A 73 11.41 -5.18 2.68
N VAL A 74 10.41 -4.31 2.85
CA VAL A 74 9.47 -3.94 1.79
C VAL A 74 9.37 -2.43 1.68
N GLU A 75 9.05 -1.97 0.48
CA GLU A 75 8.66 -0.61 0.15
C GLU A 75 7.16 -0.60 -0.11
N LEU A 76 6.43 0.39 0.42
CA LEU A 76 5.03 0.62 0.07
C LEU A 76 4.96 1.50 -1.17
N VAL A 77 4.60 0.92 -2.31
CA VAL A 77 4.53 1.59 -3.61
C VAL A 77 3.26 2.42 -3.74
N GLY A 78 2.15 1.93 -3.18
CA GLY A 78 0.87 2.61 -3.24
C GLY A 78 -0.23 1.87 -2.50
N VAL A 79 -1.34 2.56 -2.29
CA VAL A 79 -2.54 2.04 -1.61
C VAL A 79 -3.71 2.10 -2.57
N LEU A 80 -4.42 0.97 -2.69
CA LEU A 80 -5.63 0.82 -3.48
C LEU A 80 -6.84 0.75 -2.55
N VAL A 81 -7.80 1.64 -2.75
CA VAL A 81 -9.01 1.77 -1.95
C VAL A 81 -10.22 1.36 -2.78
N GLY A 82 -10.98 0.38 -2.29
CA GLY A 82 -12.14 -0.16 -2.98
C GLY A 82 -13.47 0.29 -2.37
N GLU A 83 -13.65 1.59 -2.14
CA GLU A 83 -14.84 2.10 -1.47
C GLU A 83 -16.00 2.34 -2.45
N SER A 84 -17.23 2.21 -1.95
CA SER A 84 -18.45 2.36 -2.74
C SER A 84 -19.01 3.80 -2.74
N THR A 85 -18.49 4.68 -1.89
CA THR A 85 -18.90 6.09 -1.81
C THR A 85 -17.71 7.03 -1.76
N VAL A 86 -17.91 8.24 -2.26
CA VAL A 86 -16.88 9.31 -2.29
C VAL A 86 -16.41 9.65 -0.88
N ASP A 87 -17.31 9.85 0.07
CA ASP A 87 -16.95 10.23 1.45
C ASP A 87 -16.03 9.19 2.10
N ARG A 88 -16.29 7.91 1.88
CA ARG A 88 -15.44 6.84 2.40
C ARG A 88 -14.10 6.77 1.68
N ALA A 89 -14.09 6.97 0.36
CA ALA A 89 -12.86 7.04 -0.41
C ALA A 89 -11.97 8.19 0.08
N LEU A 90 -12.53 9.39 0.25
CA LEU A 90 -11.83 10.56 0.80
C LEU A 90 -11.28 10.28 2.20
N GLN A 91 -12.07 9.66 3.08
CA GLN A 91 -11.62 9.34 4.43
C GLN A 91 -10.48 8.31 4.44
N SER A 92 -10.63 7.22 3.68
CA SER A 92 -9.64 6.14 3.58
C SER A 92 -8.34 6.64 2.94
N CYS A 93 -8.40 7.34 1.81
CA CYS A 93 -7.24 7.90 1.13
C CYS A 93 -6.58 9.02 1.95
N GLY A 94 -7.37 9.95 2.49
CA GLY A 94 -6.84 11.06 3.30
C GLY A 94 -6.09 10.59 4.55
N THR A 95 -6.49 9.47 5.12
CA THR A 95 -5.80 8.85 6.27
C THR A 95 -4.44 8.26 5.91
N LEU A 96 -4.27 7.81 4.66
CA LEU A 96 -3.12 7.00 4.22
C LEU A 96 -2.20 7.70 3.24
N MET A 97 -2.61 8.82 2.67
CA MET A 97 -1.86 9.55 1.63
C MET A 97 -0.50 10.08 2.10
N THR A 98 -0.29 10.19 3.40
CA THR A 98 1.01 10.57 3.99
C THR A 98 1.99 9.40 4.07
N LEU A 99 1.54 8.17 3.77
CA LEU A 99 2.34 6.96 3.80
C LEU A 99 2.75 6.49 2.40
N ALA A 100 1.89 6.69 1.41
CA ALA A 100 2.13 6.36 0.00
C ALA A 100 1.03 6.98 -0.89
N PRO A 101 1.24 7.09 -2.21
CA PRO A 101 0.20 7.42 -3.17
C PRO A 101 -1.05 6.56 -2.97
N CYS A 102 -2.23 7.19 -2.98
CA CYS A 102 -3.51 6.51 -2.75
C CYS A 102 -4.41 6.64 -3.98
N SER A 103 -4.96 5.52 -4.43
CA SER A 103 -5.90 5.49 -5.56
C SER A 103 -7.16 4.72 -5.22
N VAL A 104 -8.30 5.27 -5.63
CA VAL A 104 -9.59 4.58 -5.59
C VAL A 104 -9.70 3.65 -6.80
N VAL A 105 -10.21 2.44 -6.59
CA VAL A 105 -10.47 1.45 -7.64
C VAL A 105 -11.98 1.29 -7.79
N LEU A 106 -12.49 1.66 -8.96
CA LEU A 106 -13.92 1.69 -9.25
C LEU A 106 -14.27 0.61 -10.27
N PRO A 107 -15.35 -0.17 -10.07
CA PRO A 107 -15.84 -1.05 -11.12
C PRO A 107 -16.41 -0.23 -12.28
N ALA A 108 -16.03 -0.56 -13.50
CA ALA A 108 -16.60 0.00 -14.72
C ALA A 108 -17.76 -0.89 -15.25
N PRO A 109 -18.78 -0.31 -15.91
CA PRO A 109 -18.96 1.12 -16.14
C PRO A 109 -19.25 1.86 -14.82
N LEU A 110 -18.70 3.07 -14.70
CA LEU A 110 -19.04 3.96 -13.59
C LEU A 110 -20.56 4.14 -13.60
N GLY A 111 -21.22 3.74 -12.50
CA GLY A 111 -22.67 3.79 -12.40
C GLY A 111 -23.21 5.22 -12.53
N LYS A 112 -24.51 5.40 -12.27
CA LYS A 112 -25.17 6.73 -12.33
C LYS A 112 -24.58 7.76 -11.35
N GLN A 113 -23.77 7.35 -10.39
CA GLN A 113 -23.11 8.23 -9.45
C GLN A 113 -21.88 8.85 -10.11
N ALA A 114 -21.94 10.16 -10.35
CA ALA A 114 -20.78 10.92 -10.78
C ALA A 114 -19.77 10.99 -9.62
N TRP A 115 -18.57 10.46 -9.84
CA TRP A 115 -17.43 10.65 -8.94
C TRP A 115 -16.85 12.05 -9.17
N PRO A 116 -16.57 12.85 -8.12
CA PRO A 116 -16.05 14.19 -8.27
C PRO A 116 -14.55 14.16 -8.57
N LEU A 117 -14.20 13.78 -9.81
CA LEU A 117 -12.80 13.57 -10.22
C LEU A 117 -11.92 14.80 -9.99
N ILE A 118 -12.46 16.01 -10.20
CA ILE A 118 -11.75 17.28 -9.94
C ILE A 118 -11.41 17.44 -8.45
N GLU A 119 -12.33 17.05 -7.55
CA GLU A 119 -12.09 17.14 -6.11
C GLU A 119 -11.05 16.10 -5.66
N LEU A 120 -11.13 14.89 -6.21
CA LEU A 120 -10.17 13.83 -5.93
C LEU A 120 -8.76 14.22 -6.40
N ASP A 121 -8.65 14.76 -7.61
CA ASP A 121 -7.41 15.32 -8.16
C ASP A 121 -6.86 16.46 -7.28
N TYR A 122 -7.71 17.39 -6.83
CA TYR A 122 -7.32 18.46 -5.92
C TYR A 122 -6.73 17.95 -4.59
N TYR A 123 -7.24 16.83 -4.08
CA TYR A 123 -6.69 16.18 -2.88
C TYR A 123 -5.53 15.21 -3.20
N GLY A 124 -5.10 15.08 -4.45
CA GLY A 124 -4.02 14.17 -4.87
C GLY A 124 -4.41 12.69 -4.85
N ILE A 125 -5.71 12.38 -4.88
CA ILE A 125 -6.25 11.01 -4.83
C ILE A 125 -6.46 10.49 -6.25
N GLY A 126 -5.76 9.41 -6.57
CA GLY A 126 -5.89 8.74 -7.87
C GLY A 126 -7.22 8.03 -8.04
N VAL A 127 -7.62 7.81 -9.29
CA VAL A 127 -8.83 7.05 -9.63
C VAL A 127 -8.54 6.16 -10.83
N VAL A 128 -8.80 4.86 -10.65
CA VAL A 128 -8.77 3.87 -11.73
C VAL A 128 -10.15 3.24 -11.85
N ALA A 129 -10.68 3.20 -13.07
CA ALA A 129 -11.85 2.39 -13.41
C ALA A 129 -11.41 1.05 -14.00
N VAL A 130 -11.97 -0.06 -13.51
CA VAL A 130 -11.64 -1.41 -13.99
C VAL A 130 -12.92 -2.13 -14.39
N ASP A 131 -13.02 -2.55 -15.64
CA ASP A 131 -14.19 -3.27 -16.13
C ASP A 131 -14.17 -4.77 -15.77
N ALA A 132 -15.28 -5.45 -16.07
CA ALA A 132 -15.41 -6.89 -15.81
C ALA A 132 -14.46 -7.77 -16.65
N SER A 133 -13.91 -7.24 -17.74
CA SER A 133 -12.90 -7.93 -18.55
C SER A 133 -11.48 -7.76 -18.00
N GLY A 134 -11.29 -6.88 -17.01
CA GLY A 134 -10.01 -6.53 -16.44
C GLY A 134 -9.29 -5.40 -17.20
N ALA A 135 -9.96 -4.72 -18.13
CA ALA A 135 -9.42 -3.50 -18.73
C ALA A 135 -9.49 -2.37 -17.68
N ALA A 136 -8.34 -1.75 -17.43
CA ALA A 136 -8.19 -0.68 -16.45
C ALA A 136 -7.87 0.65 -17.15
N GLU A 137 -8.59 1.70 -16.77
CA GLU A 137 -8.41 3.07 -17.25
C GLU A 137 -8.02 3.97 -16.08
N LEU A 138 -6.89 4.66 -16.21
CA LEU A 138 -6.47 5.68 -15.26
C LEU A 138 -7.23 6.98 -15.57
N LEU A 139 -8.08 7.40 -14.64
CA LEU A 139 -8.90 8.61 -14.78
C LEU A 139 -8.23 9.82 -14.12
N VAL A 140 -7.61 9.60 -12.95
CA VAL A 140 -6.87 10.62 -12.20
C VAL A 140 -5.59 9.98 -11.68
N PRO A 141 -4.40 10.56 -11.96
CA PRO A 141 -3.16 10.08 -11.37
C PRO A 141 -3.09 10.46 -9.88
N PRO A 142 -2.62 9.56 -8.99
CA PRO A 142 -2.39 9.90 -7.59
C PRO A 142 -1.10 10.71 -7.41
N GLU A 143 -1.09 11.62 -6.43
CA GLU A 143 0.12 12.32 -6.00
C GLU A 143 0.89 11.49 -4.96
N ASP A 144 2.22 11.59 -4.97
CA ASP A 144 3.06 11.08 -3.89
C ASP A 144 3.39 12.17 -2.89
N ARG A 145 2.61 12.20 -1.81
CA ARG A 145 2.80 13.15 -0.71
C ARG A 145 3.60 12.54 0.44
N SER A 146 3.96 11.26 0.37
CA SER A 146 4.66 10.57 1.45
C SER A 146 6.02 11.20 1.77
N THR A 147 6.67 11.78 0.76
CA THR A 147 7.97 12.45 0.91
C THR A 147 7.91 13.75 1.72
N GLU A 148 6.73 14.38 1.82
CA GLU A 148 6.54 15.62 2.58
C GLU A 148 6.52 15.40 4.11
N PHE A 149 6.10 14.20 4.56
CA PHE A 149 5.83 13.92 5.98
C PHE A 149 6.95 13.14 6.68
N GLY A 150 7.92 12.63 5.92
CA GLY A 150 9.05 11.87 6.44
C GLY A 150 8.65 10.51 7.06
N PRO A 151 9.62 9.74 7.58
CA PRO A 151 9.34 8.43 8.15
C PRO A 151 8.53 8.56 9.44
N SER A 152 7.47 7.75 9.57
CA SER A 152 6.69 7.62 10.79
C SER A 152 6.81 6.21 11.37
N LEU A 153 6.66 6.09 12.69
CA LEU A 153 6.64 4.79 13.36
C LEU A 153 5.49 3.93 12.83
N PHE A 154 4.33 4.54 12.66
CA PHE A 154 3.18 3.87 12.08
C PHE A 154 3.48 3.30 10.70
N GLY A 155 4.07 4.12 9.80
CA GLY A 155 4.51 3.67 8.50
C GLY A 155 5.53 2.53 8.60
N ARG A 156 6.49 2.64 9.51
CA ARG A 156 7.47 1.57 9.75
C ARG A 156 6.80 0.25 10.17
N TRP A 157 5.84 0.29 11.08
CA TRP A 157 5.08 -0.89 11.50
C TRP A 157 4.23 -1.46 10.38
N LEU A 158 3.56 -0.61 9.60
CA LEU A 158 2.79 -1.05 8.44
C LEU A 158 3.68 -1.82 7.45
N LEU A 159 4.92 -1.39 7.23
CA LEU A 159 5.87 -2.13 6.39
C LEU A 159 6.22 -3.52 6.98
N GLU A 160 6.32 -3.66 8.31
CA GLU A 160 6.54 -4.97 8.93
C GLU A 160 5.30 -5.89 8.82
N VAL A 161 4.09 -5.33 8.97
CA VAL A 161 2.83 -6.06 8.72
C VAL A 161 2.76 -6.55 7.28
N LEU A 162 3.05 -5.67 6.31
CA LEU A 162 3.03 -6.01 4.90
C LEU A 162 4.10 -7.03 4.54
N TYR A 163 5.30 -6.92 5.12
CA TYR A 163 6.37 -7.89 4.94
C TYR A 163 5.97 -9.28 5.46
N ASP A 164 5.38 -9.36 6.66
CA ASP A 164 4.84 -10.61 7.21
C ASP A 164 3.81 -11.26 6.30
N ARG A 165 2.86 -10.46 5.78
CA ARG A 165 1.85 -10.95 4.84
C ARG A 165 2.46 -11.46 3.54
N VAL A 166 3.42 -10.74 2.95
CA VAL A 166 4.14 -11.20 1.75
C VAL A 166 4.84 -12.54 2.01
N LEU A 167 5.50 -12.71 3.15
CA LEU A 167 6.19 -13.97 3.46
C LEU A 167 5.23 -15.15 3.67
N LYS A 168 4.00 -14.91 4.11
CA LYS A 168 2.98 -15.94 4.34
C LYS A 168 2.19 -16.28 3.09
N GLU A 169 1.83 -15.29 2.29
CA GLU A 169 0.83 -15.41 1.22
C GLU A 169 1.47 -15.56 -0.17
N VAL A 170 2.70 -15.08 -0.37
CA VAL A 170 3.35 -15.04 -1.68
C VAL A 170 4.46 -16.10 -1.75
N PRO A 171 4.48 -17.00 -2.74
CA PRO A 171 5.57 -17.97 -2.91
C PRO A 171 6.93 -17.30 -3.09
N ALA A 172 8.00 -17.92 -2.58
CA ALA A 172 9.35 -17.32 -2.57
C ALA A 172 9.83 -16.83 -3.95
N HIS A 173 9.59 -17.61 -5.02
CA HIS A 173 10.01 -17.27 -6.39
C HIS A 173 9.29 -16.04 -6.96
N ALA A 174 8.12 -15.67 -6.42
CA ALA A 174 7.33 -14.53 -6.86
C ALA A 174 7.63 -13.25 -6.06
N ARG A 175 8.53 -13.30 -5.07
CA ARG A 175 8.87 -12.15 -4.20
C ARG A 175 9.91 -11.21 -4.82
N VAL A 176 10.75 -11.72 -5.73
CA VAL A 176 11.97 -11.05 -6.20
C VAL A 176 11.84 -10.57 -7.67
N ASN A 177 10.80 -11.00 -8.38
CA ASN A 177 10.63 -10.77 -9.83
C ASN A 177 9.71 -9.58 -10.19
N THR A 178 9.48 -8.62 -9.28
CA THR A 178 8.43 -7.59 -9.44
C THR A 178 8.94 -6.16 -9.26
#